data_AF-A0A1F7HCA0-F1
#
_entry.id   AF-A0A1F7HCA0-F1
#
_cell.length_a   1.000
_cell.length_b   1.000
_cell.length_c   1.000
_cell.angle_alpha   90.00
_cell.angle_beta   90.00
_cell.angle_gamma   90.00
#
_symmetry.space_group_name_H-M   'P 1'
#
loop_
_entity.id
_entity.type
_entity.pdbx_description
1 polymer ?
#
loop_
_entity_poly.entity_id
_entity_poly.type
_entity_poly.pdbx_seq_one_letter_code
_entity_poly.pdbx_strand_id
1 'polypeptide(L)'
;MKLVLIGIPGAGKSTQGNLLSKQLNVPYLSTGHIFRNIAKDKTDIGRYVKETMSAGHLIPDERTVPIVEDYLSRKEYQKGYILDGFPRTLLQAKKFKNGVDKVIYLNLTDKEALWRIAYRNDEMRDDQTVTAMKKRIDIFHSVTRPVIDFYDKKGILATIDGTKSIKEVNKEILKNLGKQMIKNQLAAWEQKKKILIVMTGLPGSGKSEAAEFFKKKKIPIIHFGKAINDHVDRKGLEHTEQ
;
A
#
# COMPACT_ATOMS: atom_id res chain seq x y z
N MET A 1 11.44 -0.26 -7.43
CA MET A 1 10.03 -0.06 -7.02
C MET A 1 9.81 1.42 -6.78
N LYS A 2 8.91 2.04 -7.54
CA LYS A 2 8.57 3.47 -7.50
C LYS A 2 7.09 3.61 -7.16
N LEU A 3 6.81 3.97 -5.91
CA LEU A 3 5.46 4.07 -5.38
C LEU A 3 5.02 5.53 -5.22
N VAL A 4 3.75 5.79 -5.47
CA VAL A 4 3.10 7.07 -5.14
C VAL A 4 1.98 6.80 -4.14
N LEU A 5 1.92 7.59 -3.08
CA LEU A 5 0.83 7.57 -2.09
C LEU A 5 -0.10 8.77 -2.31
N ILE A 6 -1.36 8.49 -2.59
CA ILE A 6 -2.43 9.48 -2.75
C ILE A 6 -3.46 9.25 -1.64
N GLY A 7 -4.10 10.32 -1.21
CA GLY A 7 -5.11 10.29 -0.16
C GLY A 7 -5.33 11.67 0.40
N ILE A 8 -6.50 11.89 0.97
CA ILE A 8 -6.89 13.18 1.55
C ILE A 8 -5.97 13.51 2.75
N PRO A 9 -5.81 14.78 3.17
CA PRO A 9 -5.14 15.11 4.43
C PRO A 9 -5.69 14.26 5.58
N GLY A 10 -4.84 13.70 6.46
CA GLY A 10 -5.32 12.79 7.52
C GLY A 10 -5.53 11.33 7.12
N ALA A 11 -5.43 10.97 5.83
CA ALA A 11 -5.59 9.58 5.37
C ALA A 11 -4.53 8.58 5.86
N GLY A 12 -3.45 9.04 6.50
CA GLY A 12 -2.38 8.16 7.02
C GLY A 12 -1.24 7.86 6.03
N LYS A 13 -1.13 8.63 4.94
CA LYS A 13 -0.08 8.49 3.90
C LYS A 13 1.32 8.41 4.48
N SER A 14 1.71 9.38 5.31
CA SER A 14 3.06 9.42 5.87
C SER A 14 3.33 8.27 6.83
N THR A 15 2.32 7.79 7.57
CA THR A 15 2.45 6.60 8.42
C THR A 15 2.77 5.38 7.57
N GLN A 16 1.98 5.15 6.51
CA GLN A 16 2.19 4.02 5.61
C GLN A 16 3.49 4.16 4.82
N GLY A 17 3.84 5.35 4.34
CA GLY A 17 5.08 5.60 3.60
C GLY A 17 6.34 5.29 4.41
N ASN A 18 6.36 5.66 5.70
CA ASN A 18 7.48 5.32 6.59
C ASN A 18 7.57 3.81 6.86
N LEU A 19 6.43 3.13 7.06
CA LEU A 19 6.41 1.67 7.24
C LEU A 19 6.91 0.97 5.97
N LEU A 20 6.38 1.34 4.81
CA LEU A 20 6.75 0.79 3.52
C LEU A 20 8.22 1.06 3.19
N SER A 21 8.77 2.21 3.57
CA SER A 21 10.18 2.54 3.35
C SER A 21 11.10 1.56 4.08
N LYS A 22 10.83 1.31 5.37
CA LYS A 22 11.58 0.33 6.17
C LYS A 22 11.41 -1.09 5.65
N GLN A 23 10.18 -1.44 5.29
CA GLN A 23 9.83 -2.77 4.79
C GLN A 23 10.52 -3.03 3.43
N LEU A 24 10.30 -2.16 2.44
CA LEU A 24 10.76 -2.35 1.07
C LEU A 24 12.22 -1.93 0.85
N ASN A 25 12.87 -1.35 1.87
CA ASN A 25 14.21 -0.79 1.80
C ASN A 25 14.38 0.20 0.61
N VAL A 26 13.41 1.11 0.47
CA VAL A 26 13.45 2.21 -0.50
C VAL A 26 13.21 3.54 0.21
N PRO A 27 13.85 4.63 -0.21
CA PRO A 27 13.70 5.92 0.45
C PRO A 27 12.28 6.48 0.32
N TYR A 28 11.83 7.15 1.37
CA TYR A 28 10.57 7.88 1.40
C TYR A 28 10.83 9.37 1.18
N LEU A 29 10.13 9.97 0.22
CA LEU A 29 10.20 11.38 -0.13
C LEU A 29 8.82 12.03 0.06
N SER A 30 8.74 13.03 0.94
CA SER A 30 7.52 13.80 1.15
C SER A 30 7.70 15.23 0.64
N THR A 31 6.91 15.65 -0.34
CA THR A 31 6.98 17.03 -0.85
C THR A 31 6.58 18.05 0.22
N GLY A 32 5.64 17.68 1.11
CA GLY A 32 5.32 18.50 2.26
C GLY A 32 6.51 18.72 3.19
N HIS A 33 7.41 17.73 3.33
CA HIS A 33 8.64 17.90 4.11
C HIS A 33 9.66 18.78 3.38
N ILE A 34 9.85 18.58 2.07
CA ILE A 34 10.71 19.44 1.23
C ILE A 34 10.30 20.91 1.38
N PHE A 35 9.01 21.21 1.16
CA PHE A 35 8.50 22.57 1.23
C PHE A 35 8.53 23.15 2.64
N ARG A 36 8.31 22.35 3.69
CA ARG A 36 8.49 22.82 5.07
C ARG A 36 9.95 23.16 5.39
N ASN A 37 10.91 22.47 4.79
CA ASN A 37 12.32 22.83 4.97
C ASN A 37 12.62 24.15 4.25
N ILE A 38 12.18 24.31 2.99
CA ILE A 38 12.30 25.57 2.25
C ILE A 38 11.64 26.74 3.01
N ALA A 39 10.48 26.50 3.64
CA ALA A 39 9.75 27.50 4.41
C ALA A 39 10.49 28.01 5.66
N LYS A 40 11.51 27.29 6.13
CA LYS A 40 12.37 27.73 7.26
C LYS A 40 13.45 28.70 6.80
N ASP A 41 13.80 28.68 5.52
CA ASP A 41 14.83 29.54 4.97
C ASP A 41 14.35 30.98 4.94
N LYS A 42 15.21 31.92 5.36
CA LYS A 42 14.91 33.35 5.38
C LYS A 42 15.11 33.98 3.99
N THR A 43 14.48 33.40 2.99
CA THR A 43 14.53 33.81 1.57
C THR A 43 13.14 34.17 1.07
N ASP A 44 13.05 34.87 -0.07
CA ASP A 44 11.75 35.20 -0.67
C ASP A 44 10.95 33.96 -1.07
N ILE A 45 11.63 32.93 -1.58
CA ILE A 45 10.99 31.64 -1.88
C ILE A 45 10.52 30.95 -0.59
N GLY A 46 11.31 31.00 0.48
CA GLY A 46 10.93 30.45 1.79
C GLY A 46 9.67 31.12 2.35
N ARG A 47 9.62 32.45 2.31
CA ARG A 47 8.43 33.23 2.72
C ARG A 47 7.21 32.86 1.88
N TYR A 48 7.34 32.85 0.55
CA TYR A 48 6.27 32.46 -0.35
C TYR A 48 5.72 31.05 -0.05
N VAL A 49 6.62 30.08 0.13
CA VAL A 49 6.23 28.69 0.43
C VAL A 49 5.53 28.61 1.78
N LYS A 50 6.04 29.32 2.80
CA LYS A 50 5.44 29.38 4.14
C LYS A 50 4.00 29.91 4.07
N GLU A 51 3.81 31.09 3.49
CA GLU A 51 2.50 31.73 3.38
C GLU A 51 1.50 30.88 2.60
N THR A 52 1.92 30.35 1.44
CA THR A 52 1.07 29.50 0.60
C THR A 52 0.62 28.25 1.34
N MET A 53 1.54 27.58 2.06
CA MET A 53 1.23 26.38 2.82
C MET A 53 0.33 26.65 4.03
N SER A 54 0.59 27.73 4.78
CA SER A 54 -0.22 28.15 5.92
C SER A 54 -1.66 28.50 5.51
N ALA A 55 -1.85 29.03 4.30
CA ALA A 55 -3.17 29.28 3.73
C ALA A 55 -3.85 28.00 3.17
N GLY A 56 -3.19 26.84 3.21
CA GLY A 56 -3.73 25.56 2.74
C GLY A 56 -3.66 25.36 1.22
N HIS A 57 -2.96 26.24 0.49
CA HIS A 57 -2.83 26.16 -0.96
C HIS A 57 -1.70 25.20 -1.41
N LEU A 58 -1.70 24.84 -2.69
CA LEU A 58 -0.60 24.13 -3.33
C LEU A 58 0.43 25.13 -3.85
N ILE A 59 1.71 24.75 -3.77
CA ILE A 59 2.76 25.44 -4.52
C ILE A 59 2.52 25.19 -6.03
N PRO A 60 2.66 26.21 -6.90
CA PRO A 60 2.44 26.06 -8.34
C PRO A 60 3.26 24.95 -8.97
N ASP A 61 2.73 24.36 -10.04
CA ASP A 61 3.32 23.21 -10.71
C ASP A 61 4.69 23.53 -11.33
N GLU A 62 4.86 24.75 -11.83
CA GLU A 62 6.09 25.28 -12.43
C GLU A 62 7.24 25.32 -11.44
N ARG A 63 6.94 25.47 -10.14
CA ARG A 63 7.93 25.41 -9.06
C ARG A 63 8.05 24.00 -8.49
N THR A 64 6.92 23.31 -8.34
CA THR A 64 6.88 22.00 -7.70
C THR A 64 7.58 20.91 -8.52
N VAL A 65 7.32 20.84 -9.82
CA VAL A 65 7.87 19.76 -10.67
C VAL A 65 9.41 19.79 -10.68
N PRO A 66 10.08 20.92 -10.98
CA PRO A 66 11.55 20.94 -11.00
C PRO A 66 12.18 20.59 -9.65
N ILE A 67 11.59 21.07 -8.53
CA ILE A 67 12.09 20.76 -7.18
C ILE A 67 12.00 19.25 -6.90
N VAL A 68 10.87 18.61 -7.23
CA VAL A 68 10.71 17.16 -7.00
C VAL A 68 11.66 16.36 -7.90
N GLU A 69 11.82 16.77 -9.16
CA GLU A 69 12.75 16.10 -10.09
C GLU A 69 14.22 16.23 -9.65
N ASP A 70 14.64 17.39 -9.15
CA ASP A 70 15.97 17.59 -8.57
C ASP A 70 16.23 16.64 -7.39
N TYR A 71 15.28 16.53 -6.45
CA TYR A 71 15.42 15.57 -5.33
C TYR A 71 15.53 14.13 -5.82
N LEU A 72 14.69 13.72 -6.77
CA LEU A 72 14.70 12.36 -7.31
C LEU A 72 15.92 12.04 -8.18
N SER A 73 16.67 13.04 -8.64
CA SER A 73 17.93 12.85 -9.37
C SER A 73 19.06 12.27 -8.51
N ARG A 74 18.95 12.40 -7.18
CA ARG A 74 19.98 11.97 -6.23
C ARG A 74 20.14 10.46 -6.23
N LYS A 75 21.36 9.99 -5.92
CA LYS A 75 21.74 8.57 -6.01
C LYS A 75 20.84 7.65 -5.18
N GLU A 76 20.36 8.10 -4.02
CA GLU A 76 19.51 7.26 -3.16
C GLU A 76 18.16 6.87 -3.80
N TYR A 77 17.61 7.70 -4.70
CA TYR A 77 16.29 7.47 -5.32
C TYR A 77 16.35 6.67 -6.63
N GLN A 78 17.55 6.44 -7.18
CA GLN A 78 17.71 5.74 -8.46
C GLN A 78 17.21 4.29 -8.42
N LYS A 79 17.32 3.62 -7.28
CA LYS A 79 16.88 2.22 -7.09
C LYS A 79 15.37 2.09 -6.78
N GLY A 80 14.69 3.21 -6.56
CA GLY A 80 13.28 3.25 -6.19
C GLY A 80 12.99 4.28 -5.12
N TYR A 81 11.70 4.55 -4.88
CA TYR A 81 11.25 5.53 -3.92
C TYR A 81 9.78 5.33 -3.56
N ILE A 82 9.37 5.95 -2.46
CA ILE A 82 7.98 6.16 -2.09
C ILE A 82 7.73 7.66 -2.03
N LEU A 83 6.84 8.15 -2.88
CA LEU A 83 6.51 9.56 -2.98
C LEU A 83 5.19 9.87 -2.27
N ASP A 84 5.21 10.78 -1.29
CA ASP A 84 4.02 11.30 -0.60
C ASP A 84 3.82 12.78 -0.93
N GLY A 85 2.63 13.11 -1.44
CA GLY A 85 2.23 14.48 -1.70
C GLY A 85 2.61 15.00 -3.09
N PHE A 86 3.03 14.14 -4.01
CA PHE A 86 3.18 14.42 -5.43
C PHE A 86 2.92 13.14 -6.26
N PRO A 87 2.29 13.23 -7.43
CA PRO A 87 1.63 14.41 -7.99
C PRO A 87 0.29 14.72 -7.29
N ARG A 88 -0.10 16.00 -7.27
CA ARG A 88 -1.38 16.52 -6.77
C ARG A 88 -2.26 17.15 -7.83
N THR A 89 -1.72 17.42 -9.01
CA THR A 89 -2.45 17.96 -10.17
C THR A 89 -2.25 17.04 -11.38
N LEU A 90 -3.15 17.11 -12.35
CA LEU A 90 -3.00 16.38 -13.61
C LEU A 90 -1.75 16.81 -14.38
N LEU A 91 -1.40 18.09 -14.32
CA LEU A 91 -0.22 18.61 -15.01
C LEU A 91 1.06 18.02 -14.40
N GLN A 92 1.16 17.96 -13.06
CA GLN A 92 2.24 17.26 -12.37
C GLN A 92 2.31 15.78 -12.80
N ALA A 93 1.18 15.08 -12.80
CA ALA A 93 1.12 13.66 -13.17
C ALA A 93 1.54 13.40 -14.63
N LYS A 94 1.18 14.31 -15.55
CA LYS A 94 1.58 14.25 -16.97
C LYS A 94 3.05 14.63 -17.18
N LYS A 95 3.57 15.63 -16.44
CA LYS A 95 4.96 16.08 -16.54
C LYS A 95 5.95 15.16 -15.83
N PHE A 96 5.50 14.28 -14.93
CA PHE A 96 6.39 13.45 -14.14
C PHE A 96 7.10 12.37 -14.97
N LYS A 97 8.42 12.52 -15.16
CA LYS A 97 9.23 11.63 -16.02
C LYS A 97 9.88 10.46 -15.29
N ASN A 98 9.99 10.51 -13.97
CA ASN A 98 10.73 9.50 -13.19
C ASN A 98 10.03 8.12 -13.13
N GLY A 99 8.80 8.00 -13.66
CA GLY A 99 8.05 6.75 -13.73
C GLY A 99 7.36 6.37 -12.41
N VAL A 100 6.33 5.52 -12.51
CA VAL A 100 5.54 5.06 -11.37
C VAL A 100 5.15 3.61 -11.61
N ASP A 101 5.54 2.71 -10.70
CA ASP A 101 5.22 1.29 -10.79
C ASP A 101 3.82 1.01 -10.22
N LYS A 102 3.46 1.66 -9.12
CA LYS A 102 2.16 1.53 -8.48
C LYS A 102 1.75 2.81 -7.75
N VAL A 103 0.45 3.12 -7.77
CA VAL A 103 -0.16 4.18 -6.99
C VAL A 103 -1.05 3.57 -5.93
N ILE A 104 -0.84 3.94 -4.68
CA ILE A 104 -1.68 3.54 -3.55
C ILE A 104 -2.57 4.72 -3.19
N TYR A 105 -3.88 4.56 -3.37
CA TYR A 105 -4.87 5.53 -2.91
C TYR A 105 -5.46 5.07 -1.58
N LEU A 106 -5.18 5.82 -0.51
CA LEU A 106 -5.82 5.65 0.79
C LEU A 106 -7.16 6.39 0.78
N ASN A 107 -8.23 5.63 0.56
CA ASN A 107 -9.59 6.16 0.53
C ASN A 107 -10.07 6.40 1.97
N LEU A 108 -10.50 7.61 2.26
CA LEU A 108 -11.00 8.01 3.57
C LEU A 108 -12.05 9.10 3.39
N THR A 109 -13.10 9.09 4.22
CA THR A 109 -14.11 10.16 4.17
C THR A 109 -13.59 11.46 4.79
N ASP A 110 -14.14 12.60 4.36
CA ASP A 110 -13.79 13.91 4.91
C ASP A 110 -14.02 13.99 6.42
N LYS A 111 -15.11 13.39 6.90
CA LYS A 111 -15.45 13.32 8.33
C LYS A 111 -14.35 12.61 9.12
N GLU A 112 -13.94 11.42 8.70
CA GLU A 112 -12.89 10.66 9.39
C GLU A 112 -11.52 11.34 9.31
N ALA A 113 -11.20 11.96 8.17
CA ALA A 113 -9.98 12.72 7.99
C ALA A 113 -9.89 13.90 8.95
N LEU A 114 -10.97 14.68 9.07
CA LEU A 114 -11.07 15.78 10.03
C LEU A 114 -10.92 15.28 11.47
N TRP A 115 -11.60 14.19 11.84
CA TRP A 115 -11.45 13.57 13.16
C TRP A 115 -10.01 13.14 13.44
N ARG A 116 -9.35 12.47 12.49
CA ARG A 116 -7.95 12.05 12.61
C ARG A 116 -6.98 13.21 12.77
N ILE A 117 -7.27 14.35 12.15
CA ILE A 117 -6.45 15.55 12.27
C ILE A 117 -6.70 16.23 13.63
N ALA A 118 -7.95 16.34 14.07
CA ALA A 118 -8.32 16.97 15.33
C ALA A 118 -7.71 16.26 16.55
N TYR A 119 -7.66 14.93 16.54
CA TYR A 119 -7.04 14.13 17.62
C TYR A 119 -5.55 13.90 17.44
N ARG A 120 -4.92 14.55 16.47
CA ARG A 120 -3.49 14.43 16.26
C ARG A 120 -2.78 15.34 17.25
N ASN A 121 -2.08 14.77 18.22
CA ASN A 121 -1.17 15.50 19.11
C ASN A 121 0.12 15.89 18.36
N ASP A 122 0.00 16.63 17.26
CA ASP A 122 1.12 17.29 16.58
C ASP A 122 1.18 18.73 17.13
N GLU A 123 1.76 18.89 18.32
CA GLU A 123 2.31 20.20 18.69
C GLU A 123 3.35 20.57 17.59
N MET A 124 3.28 21.77 17.02
CA MET A 124 4.20 22.32 15.99
C MET A 124 3.85 22.13 14.50
N ARG A 125 2.59 22.32 14.09
CA ARG A 125 2.30 22.67 12.69
C ARG A 125 1.45 23.92 12.54
N ASP A 126 2.12 25.03 12.29
CA ASP A 126 1.49 26.34 12.03
C ASP A 126 0.52 26.33 10.83
N ASP A 127 0.63 25.33 9.95
CA ASP A 127 -0.21 25.13 8.78
C ASP A 127 -1.45 24.23 9.04
N GLN A 128 -1.77 23.93 10.30
CA GLN A 128 -2.89 23.07 10.70
C GLN A 128 -4.11 23.81 11.26
N THR A 129 -4.36 25.04 10.81
CA THR A 129 -5.63 25.71 11.13
C THR A 129 -6.81 24.97 10.50
N VAL A 130 -7.98 25.00 11.15
CA VAL A 130 -9.22 24.39 10.62
C VAL A 130 -9.52 24.90 9.21
N THR A 131 -9.32 26.20 8.96
CA THR A 131 -9.50 26.84 7.66
C THR A 131 -8.55 26.27 6.61
N ALA A 132 -7.26 26.14 6.92
CA ALA A 132 -6.30 25.53 6.00
C ALA A 132 -6.62 24.06 5.72
N MET A 133 -7.12 23.31 6.72
CA MET A 133 -7.52 21.91 6.53
C MET A 133 -8.72 21.77 5.60
N LYS A 134 -9.77 22.58 5.79
CA LYS A 134 -10.91 22.63 4.87
C LYS A 134 -10.45 22.94 3.46
N LYS A 135 -9.60 23.97 3.29
CA LYS A 135 -9.05 24.34 1.98
C LYS A 135 -8.28 23.19 1.32
N ARG A 136 -7.50 22.43 2.08
CA ARG A 136 -6.77 21.26 1.56
C ARG A 136 -7.69 20.11 1.16
N ILE A 137 -8.80 19.91 1.87
CA ILE A 137 -9.83 18.92 1.49
C ILE A 137 -10.52 19.36 0.19
N ASP A 138 -10.91 20.63 0.08
CA ASP A 138 -11.52 21.19 -1.14
C ASP A 138 -10.58 21.04 -2.36
N ILE A 139 -9.31 21.37 -2.18
CA ILE A 139 -8.27 21.20 -3.22
C ILE A 139 -8.08 19.73 -3.57
N PHE A 140 -8.14 18.83 -2.58
CA PHE A 140 -8.03 17.40 -2.86
C PHE A 140 -9.15 16.95 -3.80
N HIS A 141 -10.40 17.31 -3.50
CA HIS A 141 -11.55 16.92 -4.34
C HIS A 141 -11.54 17.57 -5.72
N SER A 142 -11.20 18.86 -5.81
CA SER A 142 -11.24 19.61 -7.07
C SER A 142 -10.03 19.40 -7.97
N VAL A 143 -8.83 19.17 -7.39
CA VAL A 143 -7.56 19.15 -8.14
C VAL A 143 -6.86 17.80 -8.09
N THR A 144 -6.85 17.13 -6.94
CA THR A 144 -6.11 15.87 -6.76
C THR A 144 -6.91 14.64 -7.17
N ARG A 145 -8.23 14.63 -6.98
CA ARG A 145 -9.08 13.50 -7.36
C ARG A 145 -8.96 13.10 -8.84
N PRO A 146 -8.90 14.03 -9.82
CA PRO A 146 -8.65 13.67 -11.22
C PRO A 146 -7.33 12.91 -11.46
N VAL A 147 -6.33 13.08 -10.58
CA VAL A 147 -5.06 12.33 -10.65
C VAL A 147 -5.26 10.85 -10.34
N ILE A 148 -6.23 10.52 -9.48
CA ILE A 148 -6.59 9.13 -9.17
C ILE A 148 -7.12 8.46 -10.44
N ASP A 149 -8.09 9.09 -11.11
CA ASP A 149 -8.67 8.58 -12.36
C ASP A 149 -7.62 8.43 -13.46
N PHE A 150 -6.65 9.35 -13.53
CA PHE A 150 -5.53 9.26 -14.47
C PHE A 150 -4.69 7.99 -14.26
N TYR A 151 -4.41 7.61 -13.00
CA TYR A 151 -3.65 6.40 -12.70
C TYR A 151 -4.48 5.13 -12.72
N ASP A 152 -5.79 5.23 -12.46
CA ASP A 152 -6.73 4.12 -12.62
C ASP A 152 -6.81 3.67 -14.08
N LYS A 153 -6.96 4.63 -15.01
CA LYS A 153 -6.92 4.38 -16.46
C LYS A 153 -5.61 3.75 -16.94
N LYS A 154 -4.51 3.91 -16.20
CA LYS A 154 -3.22 3.28 -16.48
C LYS A 154 -3.09 1.87 -15.90
N GLY A 155 -4.07 1.39 -15.11
CA GLY A 155 -4.08 0.06 -14.50
C GLY A 155 -3.09 -0.11 -13.34
N ILE A 156 -2.49 0.98 -12.85
CA ILE A 156 -1.47 0.93 -11.78
C ILE A 156 -1.97 1.44 -10.43
N LEU A 157 -3.25 1.83 -10.33
CA LEU A 157 -3.88 2.23 -9.08
C LEU A 157 -4.24 1.01 -8.22
N ALA A 158 -4.08 1.14 -6.90
CA ALA A 158 -4.68 0.28 -5.90
C ALA A 158 -5.39 1.16 -4.87
N THR A 159 -6.71 1.00 -4.77
CA THR A 159 -7.53 1.69 -3.76
C THR A 159 -7.58 0.86 -2.50
N ILE A 160 -7.21 1.47 -1.38
CA ILE A 160 -7.12 0.84 -0.07
C ILE A 160 -8.05 1.58 0.89
N ASP A 161 -8.84 0.83 1.64
CA ASP A 161 -9.69 1.38 2.69
C ASP A 161 -8.83 1.90 3.85
N GLY A 162 -8.75 3.23 3.96
CA GLY A 162 -7.96 3.92 4.95
C GLY A 162 -8.58 3.94 6.35
N THR A 163 -9.83 3.49 6.53
CA THR A 163 -10.56 3.51 7.81
C THR A 163 -10.04 2.47 8.81
N LYS A 164 -9.48 1.37 8.30
CA LYS A 164 -8.96 0.23 9.07
C LYS A 164 -7.73 0.59 9.92
N SER A 165 -7.31 -0.36 10.77
CA SER A 165 -6.10 -0.19 11.56
C SER A 165 -4.85 -0.05 10.69
N ILE A 166 -3.80 0.62 11.22
CA ILE A 166 -2.52 0.83 10.51
C ILE A 166 -1.95 -0.50 9.97
N LYS A 167 -2.05 -1.58 10.76
CA LYS A 167 -1.55 -2.92 10.39
C LYS A 167 -2.35 -3.53 9.23
N GLU A 168 -3.67 -3.39 9.26
CA GLU A 168 -4.54 -3.92 8.19
C GLU A 168 -4.34 -3.16 6.88
N VAL A 169 -4.30 -1.82 6.94
CA VAL A 169 -3.98 -0.97 5.79
C VAL A 169 -2.62 -1.36 5.20
N ASN A 170 -1.59 -1.50 6.03
CA ASN A 170 -0.26 -1.91 5.57
C ASN A 170 -0.26 -3.30 4.91
N LYS A 171 -0.94 -4.27 5.52
CA LYS A 171 -1.09 -5.63 4.98
C LYS A 171 -1.79 -5.60 3.61
N GLU A 172 -2.83 -4.78 3.46
CA GLU A 172 -3.58 -4.64 2.21
C GLU A 172 -2.74 -3.98 1.11
N ILE A 173 -1.93 -2.96 1.46
CA ILE A 173 -0.97 -2.35 0.52
C ILE A 173 0.03 -3.40 0.05
N LEU A 174 0.67 -4.13 0.97
CA LEU A 174 1.67 -5.13 0.62
C LEU A 174 1.07 -6.23 -0.27
N LYS A 175 -0.16 -6.68 0.00
CA LYS A 175 -0.89 -7.62 -0.85
C LYS A 175 -1.03 -7.09 -2.28
N ASN A 176 -1.41 -5.82 -2.44
CA ASN A 176 -1.54 -5.16 -3.76
C ASN A 176 -0.18 -4.96 -4.47
N LEU A 177 0.93 -5.00 -3.74
CA LEU A 177 2.28 -5.00 -4.28
C LEU A 177 2.81 -6.43 -4.56
N GLY A 178 1.98 -7.46 -4.42
CA GLY A 178 2.39 -8.87 -4.58
C GLY A 178 3.35 -9.34 -3.48
N LYS A 179 3.23 -8.78 -2.27
CA LYS A 179 4.10 -9.07 -1.11
C LYS A 179 3.26 -9.52 0.09
N GLN A 180 3.86 -10.35 0.94
CA GLN A 180 3.27 -10.74 2.22
C GLN A 180 4.30 -10.63 3.35
N MET A 181 3.82 -10.23 4.54
CA MET A 181 4.59 -10.30 5.77
C MET A 181 4.55 -11.72 6.35
N ILE A 182 5.71 -12.36 6.51
CA ILE A 182 5.87 -13.63 7.24
C ILE A 182 6.84 -13.35 8.40
N LYS A 183 6.39 -13.43 9.66
CA LYS A 183 7.22 -13.22 10.87
C LYS A 183 8.22 -12.04 10.71
N ASN A 184 7.72 -10.84 10.42
CA ASN A 184 8.51 -9.60 10.19
C ASN A 184 9.46 -9.59 8.98
N GLN A 185 9.39 -10.57 8.09
CA GLN A 185 10.10 -10.58 6.81
C GLN A 185 9.13 -10.39 5.64
N LEU A 186 9.54 -9.60 4.65
CA LEU A 186 8.82 -9.47 3.39
C LEU A 186 9.19 -10.61 2.46
N ALA A 187 8.21 -11.45 2.13
CA ALA A 187 8.34 -12.44 1.08
C ALA A 187 7.60 -11.96 -0.18
N ALA A 188 8.20 -12.19 -1.36
CA ALA A 188 7.50 -12.07 -2.62
C ALA A 188 6.41 -13.15 -2.71
N TRP A 189 5.27 -12.81 -3.31
CA TRP A 189 4.18 -13.77 -3.51
C TRP A 189 4.56 -14.77 -4.60
N GLU A 190 4.91 -16.00 -4.19
CA GLU A 190 4.88 -17.16 -5.07
C GLU A 190 3.55 -17.89 -4.86
N GLN A 191 2.77 -18.01 -5.93
CA GLN A 191 1.61 -18.89 -5.92
C GLN A 191 2.12 -20.34 -5.83
N LYS A 192 2.27 -20.87 -4.61
CA LYS A 192 2.46 -22.32 -4.42
C LYS A 192 1.18 -23.01 -4.87
N LYS A 193 1.09 -23.33 -6.16
CA LYS A 193 0.10 -24.26 -6.71
C LYS A 193 0.30 -25.58 -5.98
N LYS A 194 -0.52 -25.83 -4.95
CA LYS A 194 -0.63 -27.15 -4.35
C LYS A 194 -1.36 -28.01 -5.36
N ILE A 195 -0.63 -28.91 -6.02
CA ILE A 195 -1.23 -29.89 -6.92
C ILE A 195 -1.81 -30.99 -6.03
N LEU A 196 -3.13 -31.16 -6.07
CA LEU A 196 -3.81 -32.29 -5.46
C LEU A 196 -3.91 -33.40 -6.51
N ILE A 197 -3.31 -34.55 -6.23
CA ILE A 197 -3.43 -35.74 -7.06
C ILE A 197 -4.44 -36.65 -6.37
N VAL A 198 -5.58 -36.90 -7.02
CA VAL A 198 -6.62 -37.80 -6.52
C VAL A 198 -6.46 -39.13 -7.24
N MET A 199 -6.23 -40.20 -6.48
CA MET A 199 -6.15 -41.57 -7.00
C MET A 199 -7.43 -42.31 -6.64
N THR A 200 -8.18 -42.71 -7.66
CA THR A 200 -9.45 -43.45 -7.54
C THR A 200 -9.42 -44.70 -8.42
N GLY A 201 -10.25 -45.70 -8.12
CA GLY A 201 -10.32 -46.97 -8.85
C GLY A 201 -10.92 -48.09 -8.00
N LEU A 202 -11.34 -49.18 -8.66
CA LEU A 202 -11.92 -50.37 -8.03
C LEU A 202 -10.91 -51.12 -7.12
N PRO A 203 -11.36 -51.95 -6.16
CA PRO A 203 -10.45 -52.82 -5.40
C PRO A 203 -9.47 -53.57 -6.32
N GLY A 204 -8.19 -53.64 -5.93
CA GLY A 204 -7.14 -54.26 -6.75
C GLY A 204 -6.56 -53.40 -7.88
N SER A 205 -7.06 -52.19 -8.15
CA SER A 205 -6.59 -51.33 -9.26
C SER A 205 -5.21 -50.69 -9.07
N GLY A 206 -4.39 -51.15 -8.13
CA GLY A 206 -3.03 -50.61 -7.91
C GLY A 206 -2.95 -49.29 -7.12
N LYS A 207 -4.03 -48.86 -6.43
CA LYS A 207 -4.06 -47.57 -5.71
C LYS A 207 -3.03 -47.48 -4.59
N SER A 208 -2.81 -48.59 -3.88
CA SER A 208 -1.88 -48.65 -2.74
C SER A 208 -0.44 -48.54 -3.23
N GLU A 209 -0.11 -49.20 -4.33
CA GLU A 209 1.18 -49.17 -5.01
C GLU A 209 1.48 -47.76 -5.55
N ALA A 210 0.48 -47.11 -6.14
CA ALA A 210 0.58 -45.72 -6.57
C ALA A 210 0.79 -44.77 -5.38
N ALA A 211 0.09 -44.98 -4.27
CA ALA A 211 0.28 -44.23 -3.03
C ALA A 211 1.70 -44.42 -2.45
N GLU A 212 2.23 -45.64 -2.45
CA GLU A 212 3.60 -45.93 -2.02
C GLU A 212 4.66 -45.28 -2.90
N PHE A 213 4.45 -45.25 -4.22
CA PHE A 213 5.33 -44.55 -5.15
C PHE A 213 5.45 -43.06 -4.78
N PHE A 214 4.33 -42.38 -4.56
CA PHE A 214 4.32 -40.97 -4.17
C PHE A 214 4.88 -40.75 -2.75
N LYS A 215 4.65 -41.68 -1.82
CA LYS A 215 5.26 -41.65 -0.48
C LYS A 215 6.79 -41.72 -0.55
N LYS A 216 7.36 -42.56 -1.42
CA LYS A 216 8.82 -42.62 -1.66
C LYS A 216 9.38 -41.31 -2.23
N LYS A 217 8.57 -40.54 -2.95
CA LYS A 217 8.90 -39.18 -3.42
C LYS A 217 8.70 -38.09 -2.36
N LYS A 218 8.46 -38.46 -1.10
CA LYS A 218 8.20 -37.55 0.03
C LYS A 218 6.96 -36.67 -0.16
N ILE A 219 6.00 -37.13 -0.96
CA ILE A 219 4.70 -36.46 -1.12
C ILE A 219 3.76 -36.97 -0.02
N PRO A 220 3.12 -36.08 0.77
CA PRO A 220 2.16 -36.49 1.79
C PRO A 220 0.96 -37.21 1.17
N ILE A 221 0.60 -38.36 1.75
CA ILE A 221 -0.54 -39.17 1.32
C ILE A 221 -1.62 -39.12 2.39
N ILE A 222 -2.86 -38.88 1.95
CA ILE A 222 -4.06 -38.97 2.80
C ILE A 222 -4.89 -40.14 2.29
N HIS A 223 -5.11 -41.13 3.14
CA HIS A 223 -6.06 -42.20 2.85
C HIS A 223 -7.45 -41.73 3.28
N PHE A 224 -8.35 -41.55 2.32
CA PHE A 224 -9.69 -41.03 2.58
C PHE A 224 -10.46 -41.88 3.59
N GLY A 225 -10.48 -43.21 3.41
CA GLY A 225 -11.13 -44.13 4.35
C GLY A 225 -10.60 -44.00 5.78
N LYS A 226 -9.27 -43.89 5.95
CA LYS A 226 -8.67 -43.65 7.28
C LYS A 226 -9.10 -42.30 7.85
N ALA A 227 -9.11 -41.24 7.05
CA ALA A 227 -9.50 -39.90 7.51
C ALA A 227 -10.97 -39.84 7.94
N ILE A 228 -11.84 -40.61 7.27
CA ILE A 228 -13.24 -40.77 7.65
C ILE A 228 -13.35 -41.56 8.97
N ASN A 229 -12.67 -42.71 9.09
CA ASN A 229 -12.71 -43.53 10.31
C ASN A 229 -12.17 -42.76 11.53
N ASP A 230 -11.03 -42.08 11.40
CA ASP A 230 -10.46 -41.21 12.44
C ASP A 230 -11.44 -40.08 12.84
N HIS A 231 -12.30 -39.63 11.92
CA HIS A 231 -13.34 -38.64 12.21
C HIS A 231 -14.53 -39.24 12.94
N VAL A 232 -15.02 -40.40 12.49
CA VAL A 232 -16.11 -41.17 13.10
C VAL A 232 -15.75 -41.52 14.55
N ASP A 233 -14.58 -42.10 14.77
CA ASP A 233 -14.09 -42.52 16.10
C ASP A 233 -14.00 -41.32 17.06
N ARG A 234 -13.38 -40.23 16.61
CA ARG A 234 -13.21 -39.02 17.42
C ARG A 234 -14.52 -38.32 17.75
N LYS A 235 -15.58 -38.57 16.97
CA LYS A 235 -16.92 -38.04 17.19
C LYS A 235 -17.86 -39.02 17.89
N GLY A 236 -17.39 -40.24 18.18
CA GLY A 236 -18.20 -41.30 18.78
C GLY A 236 -19.40 -41.69 17.91
N LEU A 237 -19.26 -41.58 16.58
CA LEU A 237 -20.31 -41.95 15.64
C LEU A 237 -20.28 -43.45 15.38
N GLU A 238 -21.43 -44.03 15.05
CA GLU A 238 -21.51 -45.46 14.68
C GLU A 238 -20.87 -45.70 13.31
N HIS A 239 -20.11 -46.79 13.21
CA HIS A 239 -19.62 -47.29 11.92
C HIS A 239 -20.75 -48.05 11.23
N THR A 240 -21.29 -47.51 10.14
CA THR A 240 -22.28 -48.20 9.31
C THR A 240 -21.56 -48.89 8.15
N GLU A 241 -21.41 -50.21 8.20
CA GLU A 241 -20.90 -51.02 7.08
C GLU A 241 -22.00 -51.27 6.03
N GLN A 242 -22.38 -50.23 5.27
CA GLN A 242 -23.17 -50.39 4.03
C GLN A 242 -22.38 -49.93 2.81
#